data_AF-A0A1V5WCI3-F1
#
_entry.id   AF-A0A1V5WCI3-F1
#
_cell.length_a   1.000
_cell.length_b   1.000
_cell.length_c   1.000
_cell.angle_alpha   90.00
_cell.angle_beta   90.00
_cell.angle_gamma   90.00
#
_symmetry.space_group_name_H-M   'P 1'
#
loop_
_entity.id
_entity.type
_entity.pdbx_description
1 polymer ?
#
loop_
_entity_poly.entity_id
_entity_poly.type
_entity_poly.pdbx_seq_one_letter_code
_entity_poly.pdbx_strand_id
1 'polypeptide(L)'
;MTCTGQLEGAPEAYDVIVLDNALVAADSLDVLRRLRQAGCADKTVVVASRLWAERATELLQLGAKDVILKPYTPVEMEKLFA
;
A
#
# COMPACT_ATOMS: atom_id res chain seq x y z
N MET A 1 10.95 20.36 8.79
CA MET A 1 11.77 19.28 9.37
C MET A 1 11.34 17.97 8.73
N THR A 2 12.33 17.22 8.30
CA THR A 2 12.28 16.22 7.23
C THR A 2 12.18 14.83 7.84
N CYS A 3 11.17 14.04 7.46
CA CYS A 3 11.18 12.59 7.65
C CYS A 3 10.89 11.97 6.28
N THR A 4 11.86 12.03 5.37
CA THR A 4 11.83 11.24 4.14
C THR A 4 12.07 9.80 4.57
N GLY A 5 10.99 9.04 4.75
CA GLY A 5 11.07 7.58 4.92
C GLY A 5 11.80 7.02 3.72
N GLN A 6 13.06 6.67 3.90
CA GLN A 6 13.87 6.04 2.87
C GLN A 6 13.42 4.59 2.78
N LEU A 7 13.05 4.16 1.57
CA LEU A 7 12.71 2.78 1.26
C LEU A 7 14.01 1.98 1.42
N GLU A 8 14.20 1.27 2.53
CA GLU A 8 15.39 0.44 2.72
C GLU A 8 15.23 -0.88 1.94
N GLY A 9 15.67 -0.87 0.68
CA GLY A 9 15.62 -2.02 -0.23
C GLY A 9 15.16 -1.63 -1.64
N ALA A 10 15.66 -2.33 -2.65
CA ALA A 10 15.17 -2.14 -4.01
C ALA A 10 13.71 -2.66 -4.07
N PRO A 11 12.71 -1.80 -4.34
CA PRO A 11 11.29 -2.20 -4.28
C PRO A 11 10.97 -3.35 -5.24
N GLU A 12 11.74 -3.48 -6.32
CA GLU A 12 11.67 -4.55 -7.30
C GLU A 12 12.05 -5.95 -6.76
N ALA A 13 12.76 -6.03 -5.64
CA ALA A 13 13.15 -7.29 -4.99
C ALA A 13 12.08 -7.88 -4.07
N TYR A 14 10.98 -7.16 -3.82
CA TYR A 14 9.90 -7.66 -2.95
C TYR A 14 8.82 -8.34 -3.78
N ASP A 15 8.32 -9.47 -3.27
CA ASP A 15 7.18 -10.20 -3.85
C ASP A 15 5.84 -9.53 -3.51
N VAL A 16 5.75 -8.91 -2.33
CA VAL A 16 4.56 -8.19 -1.84
C VAL A 16 4.99 -6.97 -1.04
N ILE A 17 4.33 -5.84 -1.26
CA ILE A 17 4.50 -4.61 -0.49
C ILE A 17 3.21 -4.34 0.27
N VAL A 18 3.30 -4.20 1.60
CA VAL A 18 2.15 -3.85 2.45
C VAL A 18 2.24 -2.39 2.84
N LEU A 19 1.27 -1.58 2.41
CA LEU A 19 1.20 -0.15 2.67
C LEU A 19 0.07 0.17 3.64
N ASP A 20 0.37 0.78 4.78
CA ASP A 20 -0.68 1.31 5.65
C ASP A 20 -1.28 2.60 5.06
N ASN A 21 -2.60 2.76 5.14
CA ASN A 21 -3.27 3.99 4.73
C ASN A 21 -3.12 5.12 5.78
N ALA A 22 -2.96 4.78 7.05
CA ALA A 22 -2.88 5.75 8.15
C ALA A 22 -1.42 6.08 8.49
N LEU A 23 -0.70 6.65 7.53
CA LEU A 23 0.68 7.09 7.72
C LEU A 23 0.72 8.46 8.40
N VAL A 24 1.51 8.59 9.47
CA VAL A 24 1.72 9.88 10.16
C VAL A 24 2.69 10.77 9.39
N ALA A 25 3.65 10.18 8.68
CA ALA A 25 4.75 10.89 8.04
C ALA A 25 4.54 11.20 6.55
N ALA A 26 3.58 10.58 5.87
CA ALA A 26 3.35 10.72 4.44
C ALA A 26 1.89 10.45 4.06
N ASP A 27 1.44 10.89 2.89
CA ASP A 27 0.15 10.44 2.32
C ASP A 27 0.37 9.07 1.64
N SER A 28 -0.50 8.11 1.94
CA SER A 28 -0.49 6.78 1.33
C SER A 28 -0.61 6.84 -0.19
N LEU A 29 -1.36 7.81 -0.73
CA LEU A 29 -1.46 8.01 -2.18
C LEU A 29 -0.12 8.41 -2.80
N ASP A 30 0.65 9.26 -2.13
CA ASP A 30 1.94 9.71 -2.65
C ASP A 30 2.99 8.60 -2.59
N VAL A 31 2.93 7.76 -1.55
CA VAL A 31 3.75 6.55 -1.47
C VAL A 31 3.40 5.59 -2.61
N LEU A 32 2.11 5.34 -2.83
CA LEU A 32 1.65 4.46 -3.91
C LEU A 32 2.04 4.99 -5.30
N ARG A 33 1.99 6.31 -5.51
CA ARG A 33 2.49 6.95 -6.75
C ARG A 33 3.98 6.70 -6.97
N ARG A 34 4.80 6.78 -5.92
CA ARG A 34 6.25 6.48 -6.01
C ARG A 34 6.49 5.00 -6.31
N LEU A 35 5.75 4.11 -5.67
CA LEU A 35 5.82 2.66 -5.93
C LEU A 35 5.39 2.32 -7.37
N ARG A 36 4.39 3.03 -7.91
CA ARG A 36 3.99 2.92 -9.31
C ARG A 36 5.09 3.36 -10.27
N GLN A 37 5.77 4.47 -9.98
CA GLN A 37 6.92 4.92 -10.78
C GLN A 37 8.09 3.94 -10.74
N ALA A 38 8.25 3.23 -9.63
CA ALA A 38 9.20 2.14 -9.47
C ALA A 38 8.72 0.79 -10.04
N GLY A 39 7.55 0.72 -10.70
CA GLY A 39 7.04 -0.51 -11.30
C GLY A 39 6.59 -1.58 -10.30
N CYS A 40 6.24 -1.20 -9.07
CA CYS A 40 5.91 -2.12 -7.98
C CYS A 40 4.47 -1.96 -7.44
N ALA A 41 3.63 -1.16 -8.11
CA ALA A 41 2.26 -0.90 -7.67
C ALA A 41 1.40 -2.17 -7.69
N ASP A 42 1.57 -3.01 -8.71
CA ASP A 42 0.89 -4.31 -8.90
C ASP A 42 1.18 -5.33 -7.79
N LYS A 43 2.26 -5.14 -7.04
CA LYS A 43 2.62 -5.94 -5.87
C LYS A 43 2.23 -5.28 -4.54
N THR A 44 1.65 -4.07 -4.59
CA THR A 44 1.35 -3.28 -3.40
C THR A 44 -0.09 -3.53 -2.94
N VAL A 45 -0.23 -4.06 -1.74
CA VAL A 45 -1.49 -4.19 -1.02
C VAL A 45 -1.61 -3.05 -0.01
N VAL A 46 -2.73 -2.35 -0.02
CA VAL A 46 -3.00 -1.27 0.93
C VAL A 46 -3.85 -1.78 2.08
N VAL A 47 -3.51 -1.39 3.30
CA VAL A 47 -4.21 -1.78 4.51
C VAL A 47 -4.72 -0.53 5.21
N ALA A 48 -6.04 -0.40 5.33
CA ALA A 48 -6.69 0.81 5.80
C ALA A 48 -7.51 0.58 7.08
N SER A 49 -7.31 1.44 8.09
CA SER A 49 -8.15 1.47 9.29
C SER A 49 -9.52 2.08 9.07
N ARG A 50 -9.64 2.96 8.07
CA ARG A 50 -10.89 3.59 7.67
C ARG A 50 -10.81 3.87 6.18
N LEU A 51 -11.77 3.34 5.43
CA LEU A 51 -11.80 3.43 3.99
C LEU A 51 -13.17 3.94 3.54
N TRP A 52 -13.14 5.03 2.78
CA TRP A 52 -14.30 5.58 2.08
C TRP A 52 -14.25 5.11 0.63
N ALA A 53 -15.41 4.98 -0.02
CA ALA A 53 -15.52 4.33 -1.33
C ALA A 53 -14.66 5.02 -2.40
N GLU A 54 -14.60 6.34 -2.36
CA GLU A 54 -13.80 7.16 -3.27
C GLU A 54 -12.30 6.91 -3.07
N ARG A 55 -11.84 6.83 -1.80
CA ARG A 55 -10.43 6.50 -1.51
C ARG A 55 -10.05 5.09 -1.91
N ALA A 56 -10.94 4.11 -1.70
CA ALA A 56 -10.71 2.74 -2.17
C ALA A 56 -10.50 2.73 -3.69
N THR A 57 -11.37 3.48 -4.40
CA THR A 57 -11.30 3.60 -5.86
C THR A 57 -10.00 4.27 -6.29
N GLU A 58 -9.58 5.35 -5.64
CA GLU A 58 -8.31 6.03 -5.96
C GLU A 58 -7.09 5.12 -5.78
N LEU A 59 -7.03 4.33 -4.70
CA LEU A 59 -5.94 3.40 -4.43
C LEU A 59 -5.87 2.31 -5.52
N LEU A 60 -7.01 1.73 -5.88
CA LEU A 60 -7.09 0.73 -6.95
C LEU A 60 -6.74 1.32 -8.32
N GLN A 61 -7.19 2.54 -8.62
CA GLN A 61 -6.85 3.24 -9.87
C GLN A 61 -5.36 3.59 -9.98
N LEU A 62 -4.70 3.84 -8.84
CA LEU A 62 -3.25 4.03 -8.80
C LEU A 62 -2.47 2.71 -8.96
N GLY A 63 -3.16 1.58 -9.07
CA GLY A 63 -2.59 0.29 -9.38
C GLY A 63 -2.27 -0.57 -8.16
N ALA A 64 -2.83 -0.25 -6.98
CA ALA A 64 -2.76 -1.17 -5.85
C ALA A 64 -3.37 -2.53 -6.22
N LYS A 65 -2.69 -3.62 -5.84
CA LYS A 65 -3.15 -5.00 -6.02
C LYS A 65 -4.50 -5.22 -5.35
N ASP A 66 -4.61 -4.77 -4.10
CA ASP A 66 -5.80 -4.93 -3.28
C ASP A 66 -5.82 -3.89 -2.14
N VAL A 67 -6.99 -3.68 -1.54
CA VAL A 67 -7.19 -2.81 -0.38
C VAL A 67 -7.95 -3.56 0.71
N ILE A 68 -7.28 -3.83 1.82
CA ILE A 68 -7.85 -4.51 2.99
C ILE A 68 -8.26 -3.50 4.07
N LEU A 69 -9.43 -3.71 4.66
CA LEU A 69 -9.89 -2.95 5.82
C LEU A 69 -9.46 -3.63 7.13
N LYS A 70 -9.01 -2.85 8.11
CA LYS A 70 -8.86 -3.31 9.50
C LYS A 70 -10.21 -3.25 10.23
N PRO A 71 -10.52 -4.21 11.12
CA PRO A 71 -9.70 -5.37 11.49
C PRO A 71 -9.80 -6.50 10.47
N TYR A 72 -8.65 -7.09 10.11
CA TYR A 72 -8.55 -8.27 9.25
C TYR A 72 -8.12 -9.49 10.05
N THR A 73 -8.47 -10.67 9.56
CA THR A 73 -8.05 -11.96 10.12
C THR A 73 -6.73 -12.43 9.48
N PRO A 74 -5.95 -13.30 10.16
CA PRO A 74 -4.74 -13.90 9.58
C PRO A 74 -5.02 -14.60 8.24
N VAL A 75 -6.17 -15.27 8.14
CA VAL A 75 -6.64 -15.97 6.93
C VAL A 75 -6.84 -15.02 5.76
N GLU A 76 -7.33 -13.79 5.99
CA GLU A 76 -7.47 -12.80 4.91
C GLU A 76 -6.12 -12.29 4.43
N MET A 77 -5.14 -12.14 5.33
CA MET A 77 -3.78 -11.75 4.97
C MET A 77 -3.05 -12.87 4.20
N GLU A 78 -3.22 -14.14 4.59
CA GLU A 78 -2.62 -15.29 3.89
C GLU A 78 -3.02 -15.35 2.41
N LYS A 79 -4.26 -14.97 2.06
CA LYS A 79 -4.74 -14.93 0.67
C LYS A 79 -3.98 -13.94 -0.22
N LEU A 80 -3.33 -12.94 0.37
CA LEU A 80 -2.59 -11.92 -0.38
C LEU A 80 -1.17 -12.36 -0.75
N PHE A 81 -0.62 -13.30 0.03
CA PHE A 81 0.73 -13.84 -0.12
C PHE A 81 0.79 -15.12 -0.96
N ALA A 82 -0.35 -15.75 -1.22
CA ALA A 82 -0.50 -16.90 -2.10
C ALA A 82 -0.51 -16.49 -3.59
#